data_AF-A0A8S9UUE1-F1
#
_entry.id   AF-A0A8S9UUE1-F1
#
_cell.length_a   1.000
_cell.length_b   1.000
_cell.length_c   1.000
_cell.angle_alpha   90.00
_cell.angle_beta   90.00
_cell.angle_gamma   90.00
#
_symmetry.space_group_name_H-M   'P 1'
#
loop_
_entity.id
_entity.type
_entity.pdbx_description
1 polymer ?
#
loop_
_entity_poly.entity_id
_entity_poly.type
_entity_poly.pdbx_seq_one_letter_code
_entity_poly.pdbx_strand_id
1 'polypeptide(L)'
;MTQSASGNSDGAGWHSNHDPTQDKQAPVKTSAPATGAQIEEGTEDSQQLIQEEDRIKGTVASDVYKTYFDESGMNGLLVIFLIVVFYTVSQAVRVLVDWWPSHWAKSMPRRDADPTYSGEDFTLWYVGLIMLATVLTLGRALYLTETCVRTSKNLHNDLFRRVLGAPVNRYFDVTPVGRVLNRFSNDLDQVDSVLPKDYQIVAQHASMALGSFVVSAFVSYWIAVAYIPIIVVFVVTARYFKKTSCEVKRLEGVTRTPVYNLFSETLSGLQTIRAFKMQDTFKLLNKKVVDENANMYITYWSAGRWLAARLDMLSVVIIVIVTAYLVSTKGQLSAMTAGLSLTYSLMLTAVVQWVTRAVDHVDSAMTSVERLLHFRNIPQEEDASDCTPLNSSVWPLQGAIKFDNLCLKYRPELPLVLRGVSMDIRGGEKVDICGRTGAGKTLTKSSLMIALFRICEFDNGSVTIDGPLRENLNPFGEYSDTEIWTVLQQVHMADSLAKWSAGLDFEVSECGDNLSVGQRQLVCIGRALLKNSKIVVLDEATANVDTTTDALIQATIRQKLPDRRQLTC
;
A
#
# COMPACT_ATOMS: atom_id res chain seq x y z
N MET A 1 -33.87 -41.73 -34.59
CA MET A 1 -35.08 -42.57 -34.51
C MET A 1 -35.62 -42.37 -33.10
N THR A 2 -36.72 -41.69 -32.80
CA THR A 2 -37.96 -41.28 -33.49
C THR A 2 -38.55 -40.16 -32.59
N GLN A 3 -38.89 -38.95 -33.08
CA GLN A 3 -40.25 -38.52 -33.48
C GLN A 3 -41.38 -39.18 -32.63
N SER A 4 -42.38 -38.53 -32.06
CA SER A 4 -43.11 -37.27 -32.27
C SER A 4 -43.86 -36.98 -30.92
N ALA A 5 -44.38 -35.79 -30.59
CA ALA A 5 -45.59 -35.22 -31.18
C ALA A 5 -45.83 -33.78 -30.71
N SER A 6 -46.31 -33.01 -31.67
CA SER A 6 -46.81 -31.63 -31.68
C SER A 6 -48.19 -31.48 -31.06
N GLY A 7 -48.52 -30.26 -30.60
CA GLY A 7 -49.89 -29.79 -30.38
C GLY A 7 -49.92 -28.31 -30.00
N ASN A 8 -50.44 -27.49 -30.92
CA ASN A 8 -50.33 -26.04 -31.05
C ASN A 8 -51.62 -25.32 -30.60
N SER A 9 -51.52 -24.06 -30.15
CA SER A 9 -52.49 -22.95 -30.32
C SER A 9 -52.04 -21.79 -29.41
N ASP A 10 -52.19 -20.50 -29.70
CA ASP A 10 -52.45 -19.64 -30.87
C ASP A 10 -52.24 -18.22 -30.32
N GLY A 11 -51.73 -17.27 -31.11
CA GLY A 11 -51.74 -15.87 -30.65
C GLY A 11 -50.82 -14.87 -31.36
N ALA A 12 -51.16 -14.57 -32.62
CA ALA A 12 -51.00 -13.28 -33.29
C ALA A 12 -49.62 -12.59 -33.34
N GLY A 13 -48.99 -12.68 -34.52
CA GLY A 13 -47.87 -11.83 -34.91
C GLY A 13 -48.30 -10.50 -35.53
N TRP A 14 -47.31 -9.66 -35.83
CA TRP A 14 -47.32 -8.76 -36.99
C TRP A 14 -45.89 -8.68 -37.57
N HIS A 15 -45.81 -8.97 -38.87
CA HIS A 15 -44.62 -8.94 -39.71
C HIS A 15 -44.15 -7.50 -40.01
N SER A 16 -42.84 -7.32 -40.22
CA SER A 16 -42.32 -6.92 -41.53
C SER A 16 -40.79 -7.01 -41.59
N ASN A 17 -40.33 -7.70 -42.64
CA ASN A 17 -38.96 -7.70 -43.13
C ASN A 17 -38.67 -6.38 -43.84
N HIS A 18 -37.46 -5.83 -43.66
CA HIS A 18 -36.60 -5.44 -44.78
C HIS A 18 -35.22 -5.01 -44.26
N ASP A 19 -34.19 -5.74 -44.68
CA ASP A 19 -32.85 -5.24 -44.91
C ASP A 19 -32.63 -5.37 -46.43
N PRO A 20 -31.99 -4.42 -47.14
CA PRO A 20 -30.53 -4.54 -47.25
C PRO A 20 -29.75 -3.22 -47.45
N THR A 21 -28.57 -3.17 -46.80
CA THR A 21 -27.26 -2.66 -47.27
C THR A 21 -27.07 -1.29 -47.94
N GLN A 22 -26.02 -0.61 -47.44
CA GLN A 22 -25.13 0.39 -48.08
C GLN A 22 -25.63 1.83 -48.23
N ASP A 23 -25.12 2.73 -47.38
CA ASP A 23 -24.23 3.79 -47.90
C ASP A 23 -23.39 4.47 -46.80
N LYS A 24 -22.11 4.67 -47.10
CA LYS A 24 -21.15 5.43 -46.30
C LYS A 24 -21.32 6.92 -46.60
N GLN A 25 -21.59 7.76 -45.60
CA GLN A 25 -21.28 9.19 -45.69
C GLN A 25 -20.64 9.71 -44.40
N ALA A 26 -19.51 10.38 -44.58
CA ALA A 26 -18.70 11.04 -43.56
C ALA A 26 -19.43 12.26 -42.96
N PRO A 27 -19.11 12.66 -41.71
CA PRO A 27 -19.71 13.87 -41.15
C PRO A 27 -19.06 15.12 -41.76
N VAL A 28 -19.95 15.99 -42.24
CA VAL A 28 -19.70 17.33 -42.78
C VAL A 28 -19.04 18.21 -41.71
N LYS A 29 -17.91 18.83 -42.06
CA LYS A 29 -17.31 19.93 -41.31
C LYS A 29 -18.03 21.22 -41.69
N THR A 30 -18.69 21.86 -40.73
CA THR A 30 -19.20 23.22 -40.88
C THR A 30 -18.34 24.17 -40.05
N SER A 31 -17.60 25.03 -40.74
CA SER A 31 -16.80 26.12 -40.18
C SER A 31 -17.63 27.40 -40.09
N ALA A 32 -17.64 28.06 -38.93
CA ALA A 32 -18.08 29.44 -38.72
C ALA A 32 -17.41 30.00 -37.43
N PRO A 33 -17.28 31.33 -37.27
CA PRO A 33 -15.98 31.95 -37.00
C PRO A 33 -15.71 32.32 -35.53
N ALA A 34 -14.42 32.45 -35.24
CA ALA A 34 -13.86 32.93 -33.98
C ALA A 34 -14.27 34.38 -33.66
N THR A 35 -14.88 34.58 -32.50
CA THR A 35 -14.77 35.85 -31.75
C THR A 35 -14.84 35.53 -30.26
N GLY A 36 -13.87 36.05 -29.50
CA GLY A 36 -13.59 35.62 -28.14
C GLY A 36 -14.66 36.01 -27.11
N ALA A 37 -14.98 35.04 -26.27
CA ALA A 37 -15.34 35.24 -24.87
C ALA A 37 -14.74 34.04 -24.11
N GLN A 38 -13.70 34.28 -23.32
CA GLN A 38 -13.20 33.30 -22.37
C GLN A 38 -14.29 33.11 -21.30
N ILE A 39 -15.01 31.99 -21.39
CA ILE A 39 -15.72 31.44 -20.25
C ILE A 39 -14.67 30.61 -19.51
N GLU A 40 -14.29 31.07 -18.33
CA GLU A 40 -13.49 30.29 -17.38
C GLU A 40 -14.29 29.02 -17.03
N GLU A 41 -13.91 27.88 -17.59
CA GLU A 41 -14.25 26.57 -17.06
C GLU A 41 -13.44 26.35 -15.78
N GLY A 42 -13.90 26.95 -14.68
CA GLY A 42 -13.52 26.60 -13.33
C GLY A 42 -14.78 26.17 -12.58
N THR A 43 -14.67 25.14 -11.74
CA THR A 43 -15.66 24.67 -10.73
C THR A 43 -16.72 23.63 -11.14
N GLU A 44 -16.32 22.51 -11.75
CA GLU A 44 -17.06 21.23 -11.55
C GLU A 44 -16.25 20.17 -10.76
N ASP A 45 -14.91 20.17 -10.83
CA ASP A 45 -14.07 19.22 -10.06
C ASP A 45 -14.03 19.48 -8.54
N SER A 46 -14.55 20.61 -8.06
CA SER A 46 -14.50 21.00 -6.64
C SER A 46 -15.56 20.34 -5.73
N GLN A 47 -16.48 19.53 -6.28
CA GLN A 47 -17.56 18.90 -5.50
C GLN A 47 -17.33 17.42 -5.13
N GLN A 48 -16.34 16.74 -5.70
CA GLN A 48 -16.04 15.36 -5.31
C GLN A 48 -15.11 15.33 -4.08
N LEU A 49 -15.68 14.91 -2.94
CA LEU A 49 -14.96 14.83 -1.67
C LEU A 49 -13.84 13.77 -1.70
N ILE A 50 -14.06 12.70 -2.47
CA ILE A 50 -13.15 11.58 -2.65
C ILE A 50 -12.38 11.81 -3.94
N GLN A 51 -11.07 12.04 -3.83
CA GLN A 51 -10.21 12.08 -5.02
C GLN A 51 -10.18 10.69 -5.68
N GLU A 52 -10.40 10.67 -6.99
CA GLU A 52 -10.09 9.51 -7.82
C GLU A 52 -8.60 9.20 -7.71
N GLU A 53 -8.26 7.91 -7.73
CA GLU A 53 -6.89 7.46 -7.51
C GLU A 53 -5.95 7.98 -8.61
N ASP A 54 -4.88 8.66 -8.22
CA ASP A 54 -3.75 8.99 -9.10
C ASP A 54 -3.13 7.69 -9.63
N ARG A 55 -3.64 7.25 -10.78
CA ARG A 55 -3.06 6.14 -11.52
C ARG A 55 -1.89 6.68 -12.32
N ILE A 56 -0.70 6.56 -11.76
CA ILE A 56 0.53 6.76 -12.52
C ILE A 56 0.55 5.70 -13.64
N LYS A 57 0.32 6.15 -14.88
CA LYS A 57 0.32 5.31 -16.08
C LYS A 57 1.75 5.20 -16.58
N GLY A 58 2.38 4.03 -16.52
CA GLY A 58 3.68 3.83 -17.14
C GLY A 58 4.48 2.63 -16.60
N THR A 59 5.67 2.44 -17.17
CA THR A 59 6.70 1.57 -16.61
C THR A 59 7.27 2.20 -15.34
N VAL A 60 7.45 1.38 -14.29
CA VAL A 60 8.03 1.80 -13.01
C VAL A 60 9.37 2.49 -13.24
N ALA A 61 9.53 3.70 -12.69
CA ALA A 61 10.76 4.47 -12.85
C ALA A 61 11.94 3.73 -12.19
N SER A 62 13.13 3.78 -12.81
CA SER A 62 14.34 3.15 -12.26
C SER A 62 14.70 3.68 -10.85
N ASP A 63 14.25 4.89 -10.53
CA ASP A 63 14.46 5.51 -9.22
C ASP A 63 13.69 4.81 -8.09
N VAL A 64 12.55 4.18 -8.41
CA VAL A 64 11.74 3.42 -7.46
C VAL A 64 12.50 2.18 -6.97
N TYR A 65 13.24 1.51 -7.86
CA TYR A 65 14.10 0.38 -7.51
C TYR A 65 15.23 0.79 -6.56
N LYS A 66 15.86 1.94 -6.83
CA LYS A 66 16.90 2.46 -5.95
C LYS A 66 16.33 2.83 -4.57
N THR A 67 15.23 3.57 -4.56
CA THR A 67 14.56 4.01 -3.33
C THR A 67 14.12 2.83 -2.47
N TYR A 68 13.65 1.73 -3.07
CA TYR A 68 13.32 0.51 -2.33
C TYR A 68 14.53 -0.08 -1.59
N PHE A 69 15.69 -0.16 -2.23
CA PHE A 69 16.89 -0.67 -1.56
C PHE A 69 17.52 0.35 -0.60
N ASP A 70 17.29 1.65 -0.79
CA ASP A 70 17.70 2.70 0.17
C ASP A 70 17.02 2.49 1.54
N GLU A 71 15.81 1.91 1.57
CA GLU A 71 15.09 1.57 2.82
C GLU A 71 15.74 0.47 3.66
N SER A 72 16.71 -0.26 3.12
CA SER A 72 17.41 -1.30 3.89
C SER A 72 18.28 -0.73 5.02
N GLY A 73 18.51 0.59 5.05
CA GLY A 73 19.37 1.29 6.03
C GLY A 73 20.81 1.50 5.54
N MET A 74 21.12 1.09 4.32
CA MET A 74 22.39 1.31 3.61
C MET A 74 22.10 1.97 2.26
N ASN A 75 23.10 2.59 1.64
CA ASN A 75 22.95 3.15 0.29
C ASN A 75 22.51 2.03 -0.68
N GLY A 76 21.35 2.19 -1.33
CA GLY A 76 20.69 1.16 -2.13
C GLY A 76 21.54 0.70 -3.32
N LEU A 77 22.36 1.59 -3.90
CA LEU A 77 23.31 1.20 -4.95
C LEU A 77 24.37 0.21 -4.44
N LEU A 78 24.83 0.38 -3.20
CA LEU A 78 25.79 -0.52 -2.58
C LEU A 78 25.15 -1.88 -2.29
N VAL A 79 23.90 -1.90 -1.86
CA VAL A 79 23.14 -3.14 -1.61
C VAL A 79 22.94 -3.92 -2.90
N ILE A 80 22.50 -3.27 -3.98
CA ILE A 80 22.37 -3.88 -5.31
C ILE A 80 23.72 -4.44 -5.78
N PHE A 81 24.80 -3.67 -5.61
CA PHE A 81 26.14 -4.12 -5.96
C PHE A 81 26.54 -5.39 -5.17
N LEU A 82 26.32 -5.43 -3.86
CA LEU A 82 26.62 -6.61 -3.03
C LEU A 82 25.79 -7.83 -3.45
N ILE A 83 24.51 -7.66 -3.80
CA ILE A 83 23.67 -8.75 -4.32
C ILE A 83 24.30 -9.32 -5.60
N VAL A 84 24.67 -8.45 -6.55
CA VAL A 84 25.31 -8.88 -7.81
C VAL A 84 26.62 -9.61 -7.53
N VAL A 85 27.46 -9.11 -6.62
CA VAL A 85 28.73 -9.75 -6.25
C VAL A 85 28.50 -11.12 -5.62
N PHE A 86 27.61 -11.25 -4.63
CA PHE A 86 27.35 -12.55 -4.00
C PHE A 86 26.81 -13.60 -4.99
N TYR A 87 25.90 -13.19 -5.87
CA TYR A 87 25.35 -14.09 -6.89
C TYR A 87 26.39 -14.47 -7.95
N THR A 88 27.22 -13.54 -8.41
CA THR A 88 28.28 -13.83 -9.38
C THR A 88 29.38 -14.72 -8.81
N VAL A 89 29.83 -14.48 -7.58
CA VAL A 89 30.82 -15.33 -6.89
C VAL A 89 30.26 -16.73 -6.66
N SER A 90 29.04 -16.86 -6.14
CA SER A 90 28.40 -18.17 -5.94
C SER A 90 28.21 -18.92 -7.26
N GLN A 91 27.82 -18.22 -8.33
CA GLN A 91 27.67 -18.82 -9.65
C GLN A 91 29.02 -19.25 -10.24
N ALA A 92 30.09 -18.47 -10.05
CA ALA A 92 31.43 -18.83 -10.50
C ALA A 92 31.92 -20.13 -9.82
N VAL A 93 31.74 -20.26 -8.50
CA VAL A 93 32.08 -21.49 -7.78
C VAL A 93 31.24 -22.68 -8.26
N ARG A 94 29.94 -22.48 -8.52
CA ARG A 94 29.08 -23.51 -9.09
C ARG A 94 29.56 -23.97 -10.48
N VAL A 95 29.93 -23.03 -11.35
CA VAL A 95 30.50 -23.34 -12.67
C VAL A 95 31.81 -24.11 -12.52
N LEU A 96 32.65 -23.76 -11.55
CA LEU A 96 33.88 -24.52 -11.25
C LEU A 96 33.60 -25.96 -10.82
N VAL A 97 32.55 -26.17 -10.00
CA VAL A 97 32.08 -27.52 -9.63
C VAL A 97 31.69 -28.31 -10.88
N ASP A 98 30.93 -27.72 -11.80
CA ASP A 98 30.51 -28.42 -13.04
C ASP A 98 31.68 -28.67 -14.01
N TRP A 99 32.69 -27.80 -14.01
CA TRP A 99 33.88 -27.96 -14.84
C TRP A 99 34.88 -28.98 -14.27
N TRP A 100 34.92 -29.17 -12.94
CA TRP A 100 35.89 -30.02 -12.26
C TRP A 100 35.93 -31.47 -12.78
N PRO A 101 34.80 -32.16 -13.04
CA PRO A 101 34.83 -33.49 -13.66
C PRO A 101 35.53 -33.51 -15.03
N SER A 102 35.39 -32.44 -15.83
CA SER A 102 36.06 -32.33 -17.13
C SER A 102 37.57 -32.20 -16.97
N HIS A 103 38.03 -31.48 -15.94
CA HIS A 103 39.45 -31.38 -15.61
C HIS A 103 40.02 -32.69 -15.05
N TRP A 104 39.29 -33.32 -14.13
CA TRP A 104 39.68 -34.59 -13.52
C TRP A 104 39.86 -35.67 -14.59
N ALA A 105 38.90 -35.82 -15.50
CA ALA A 105 38.95 -36.87 -16.50
C ALA A 105 39.94 -36.60 -17.67
N LYS A 106 40.46 -35.37 -17.81
CA LYS A 106 41.65 -35.09 -18.66
C LYS A 106 42.97 -35.46 -17.97
N SER A 107 43.01 -35.34 -16.65
CA SER A 107 44.22 -35.54 -15.83
C SER A 107 44.40 -36.98 -15.37
N MET A 108 43.44 -37.87 -15.64
CA MET A 108 43.51 -39.27 -15.29
C MET A 108 44.59 -39.98 -16.14
N PRO A 109 45.67 -40.51 -15.53
CA PRO A 109 46.76 -41.12 -16.28
C PRO A 109 46.27 -42.34 -17.07
N ARG A 110 46.75 -42.48 -18.31
CA ARG A 110 46.56 -43.71 -19.09
C ARG A 110 47.37 -44.83 -18.46
N ARG A 111 46.67 -45.70 -17.73
CA ARG A 111 46.97 -47.10 -17.37
C ARG A 111 48.31 -47.45 -16.65
N ASP A 112 49.37 -46.65 -16.71
CA ASP A 112 50.72 -47.03 -16.24
C ASP A 112 51.44 -45.99 -15.33
N ALA A 113 50.73 -45.12 -14.59
CA ALA A 113 51.37 -44.16 -13.67
C ALA A 113 50.74 -44.17 -12.26
N ASP A 114 51.61 -44.18 -11.25
CA ASP A 114 51.47 -44.21 -9.79
C ASP A 114 50.07 -44.20 -9.14
N PRO A 115 49.71 -45.24 -8.35
CA PRO A 115 48.45 -45.33 -7.61
C PRO A 115 48.34 -44.39 -6.40
N THR A 116 49.39 -43.64 -6.05
CA THR A 116 49.38 -42.72 -4.89
C THR A 116 48.83 -41.34 -5.24
N TYR A 117 48.85 -40.95 -6.53
CA TYR A 117 48.21 -39.73 -7.04
C TYR A 117 46.75 -39.98 -7.47
N SER A 118 46.15 -41.07 -6.97
CA SER A 118 44.93 -41.66 -7.49
C SER A 118 43.71 -41.17 -6.71
N GLY A 119 42.72 -40.63 -7.44
CA GLY A 119 41.30 -40.53 -7.07
C GLY A 119 40.90 -39.75 -5.82
N GLU A 120 41.46 -40.05 -4.66
CA GLU A 120 41.06 -39.58 -3.33
C GLU A 120 41.28 -38.07 -3.17
N ASP A 121 42.47 -37.55 -3.53
CA ASP A 121 42.75 -36.11 -3.45
C ASP A 121 41.83 -35.29 -4.37
N PHE A 122 41.62 -35.75 -5.61
CA PHE A 122 40.71 -35.09 -6.56
C PHE A 122 39.24 -35.12 -6.11
N THR A 123 38.83 -36.22 -5.47
CA THR A 123 37.50 -36.36 -4.90
C THR A 123 37.33 -35.47 -3.67
N LEU A 124 38.36 -35.34 -2.83
CA LEU A 124 38.35 -34.49 -1.66
C LEU A 124 38.25 -33.01 -2.03
N TRP A 125 39.00 -32.56 -3.05
CA TRP A 125 38.84 -31.22 -3.62
C TRP A 125 37.45 -31.00 -4.22
N TYR A 126 36.90 -31.99 -4.93
CA TYR A 126 35.55 -31.89 -5.50
C TYR A 126 34.46 -31.74 -4.42
N VAL A 127 34.53 -32.57 -3.37
CA VAL A 127 33.61 -32.47 -2.22
C VAL A 127 33.78 -31.12 -1.52
N GLY A 128 35.01 -30.65 -1.34
CA GLY A 128 35.30 -29.31 -0.79
C GLY A 128 34.65 -28.18 -1.61
N LEU A 129 34.73 -28.24 -2.94
CA LEU A 129 34.10 -27.27 -3.84
C LEU A 129 32.57 -27.33 -3.78
N ILE A 130 31.96 -28.53 -3.68
CA ILE A 130 30.51 -28.69 -3.51
C ILE A 130 30.04 -28.08 -2.18
N MET A 131 30.78 -28.35 -1.09
CA MET A 131 30.46 -27.78 0.22
C MET A 131 30.56 -26.25 0.19
N LEU A 132 31.61 -25.71 -0.41
CA LEU A 132 31.77 -24.26 -0.60
C LEU A 132 30.63 -23.67 -1.45
N ALA A 133 30.28 -24.30 -2.58
CA ALA A 133 29.18 -23.86 -3.44
C ALA A 133 27.84 -23.86 -2.70
N THR A 134 27.61 -24.84 -1.83
CA THR A 134 26.40 -24.97 -1.01
C THR A 134 26.33 -23.86 0.04
N VAL A 135 27.43 -23.62 0.76
CA VAL A 135 27.53 -22.54 1.76
C VAL A 135 27.34 -21.17 1.12
N LEU A 136 27.97 -20.91 -0.04
CA LEU A 136 27.79 -19.64 -0.76
C LEU A 136 26.37 -19.48 -1.30
N THR A 137 25.75 -20.56 -1.78
CA THR A 137 24.36 -20.55 -2.25
C THR A 137 23.38 -20.25 -1.12
N LEU A 138 23.58 -20.84 0.05
CA LEU A 138 22.79 -20.54 1.23
C LEU A 138 23.03 -19.09 1.69
N GLY A 139 24.30 -18.66 1.75
CA GLY A 139 24.68 -17.31 2.16
C GLY A 139 24.05 -16.21 1.31
N ARG A 140 24.10 -16.33 -0.03
CA ARG A 140 23.47 -15.33 -0.91
C ARG A 140 21.95 -15.32 -0.81
N ALA A 141 21.32 -16.48 -0.59
CA ALA A 141 19.87 -16.57 -0.45
C ALA A 141 19.40 -15.92 0.84
N LEU A 142 20.08 -16.22 1.96
CA LEU A 142 19.80 -15.58 3.25
C LEU A 142 20.06 -14.07 3.21
N TYR A 143 21.15 -13.63 2.59
CA TYR A 143 21.48 -12.20 2.47
C TYR A 143 20.38 -11.42 1.72
N LEU A 144 19.89 -11.95 0.59
CA LEU A 144 18.84 -11.30 -0.19
C LEU A 144 17.52 -11.24 0.60
N THR A 145 17.10 -12.35 1.21
CA THR A 145 15.86 -12.40 1.99
C THR A 145 15.91 -11.47 3.20
N GLU A 146 17.02 -11.47 3.94
CA GLU A 146 17.23 -10.57 5.09
C GLU A 146 17.17 -9.10 4.66
N THR A 147 17.77 -8.75 3.52
CA THR A 147 17.71 -7.39 2.97
C THR A 147 16.27 -6.97 2.65
N CYS A 148 15.52 -7.83 1.95
CA CYS A 148 14.13 -7.53 1.60
C CYS A 148 13.23 -7.41 2.83
N VAL A 149 13.40 -8.27 3.85
CA VAL A 149 12.64 -8.21 5.11
C VAL A 149 12.96 -6.93 5.89
N ARG A 150 14.23 -6.51 5.93
CA ARG A 150 14.62 -5.23 6.55
C ARG A 150 14.00 -4.04 5.85
N THR A 151 14.07 -4.01 4.51
CA THR A 151 13.43 -3.00 3.68
C THR A 151 11.92 -2.93 3.94
N SER A 152 11.22 -4.07 3.94
CA SER A 152 9.79 -4.16 4.27
C SER A 152 9.48 -3.55 5.63
N LYS A 153 10.22 -3.94 6.67
CA LYS A 153 9.99 -3.48 8.04
C LYS A 153 10.22 -1.97 8.20
N ASN A 154 11.26 -1.45 7.57
CA ASN A 154 11.56 -0.01 7.59
C ASN A 154 10.51 0.78 6.81
N LEU A 155 10.13 0.30 5.62
CA LEU A 155 9.08 0.91 4.81
C LEU A 155 7.75 0.93 5.57
N HIS A 156 7.33 -0.19 6.17
CA HIS A 156 6.13 -0.24 7.01
C HIS A 156 6.18 0.79 8.13
N ASN A 157 7.29 0.87 8.89
CA ASN A 157 7.40 1.77 10.03
C ASN A 157 7.44 3.25 9.63
N ASP A 158 8.13 3.61 8.53
CA ASP A 158 8.14 4.97 7.99
C ASP A 158 6.73 5.37 7.54
N LEU A 159 6.08 4.52 6.73
CA LEU A 159 4.73 4.78 6.23
C LEU A 159 3.69 4.85 7.37
N PHE A 160 3.77 3.95 8.34
CA PHE A 160 2.87 3.95 9.49
C PHE A 160 2.98 5.24 10.30
N ARG A 161 4.20 5.70 10.58
CA ARG A 161 4.41 6.97 11.30
C ARG A 161 3.89 8.17 10.52
N ARG A 162 4.13 8.22 9.20
CA ARG A 162 3.64 9.32 8.35
C ARG A 162 2.12 9.36 8.21
N VAL A 163 1.48 8.20 8.16
CA VAL A 163 0.02 8.12 8.12
C VAL A 163 -0.58 8.57 9.46
N LEU A 164 0.05 8.24 10.59
CA LEU A 164 -0.38 8.75 11.89
C LEU A 164 -0.16 10.26 12.05
N GLY A 165 0.90 10.81 11.44
CA GLY A 165 1.18 12.25 11.41
C GLY A 165 0.44 13.03 10.32
N ALA A 166 -0.49 12.40 9.59
CA ALA A 166 -1.22 13.05 8.51
C ALA A 166 -2.45 13.81 9.04
N PRO A 167 -2.73 15.04 8.54
CA PRO A 167 -3.85 15.85 9.02
C PRO A 167 -5.21 15.25 8.61
N VAL A 168 -6.16 15.26 9.55
CA VAL A 168 -7.49 14.64 9.38
C VAL A 168 -8.27 15.24 8.22
N ASN A 169 -8.33 16.57 8.14
CA ASN A 169 -9.13 17.32 7.16
C ASN A 169 -8.69 17.15 5.69
N ARG A 170 -7.38 16.98 5.47
CA ARG A 170 -6.74 16.97 4.15
C ARG A 170 -6.46 15.56 3.67
N TYR A 171 -6.17 14.62 4.57
CA TYR A 171 -5.84 13.25 4.21
C TYR A 171 -6.97 12.26 4.51
N PHE A 172 -7.43 12.16 5.76
CA PHE A 172 -8.39 11.13 6.18
C PHE A 172 -9.83 11.38 5.70
N ASP A 173 -10.24 12.63 5.57
CA ASP A 173 -11.57 12.97 5.02
C ASP A 173 -11.65 12.80 3.49
N VAL A 174 -10.52 12.92 2.79
CA VAL A 174 -10.42 12.77 1.32
C VAL A 174 -10.17 11.32 0.92
N THR A 175 -9.38 10.60 1.72
CA THR A 175 -8.90 9.27 1.41
C THR A 175 -9.74 8.23 2.14
N PRO A 176 -10.50 7.37 1.43
CA PRO A 176 -11.29 6.33 2.07
C PRO A 176 -10.41 5.42 2.95
N VAL A 177 -10.86 5.12 4.18
CA VAL A 177 -10.13 4.26 5.12
C VAL A 177 -9.80 2.89 4.50
N GLY A 178 -10.71 2.34 3.69
CA GLY A 178 -10.48 1.09 2.96
C GLY A 178 -9.28 1.15 2.00
N ARG A 179 -8.94 2.33 1.46
CA ARG A 179 -7.76 2.53 0.59
C ARG A 179 -6.48 2.43 1.39
N VAL A 180 -6.43 3.05 2.57
CA VAL A 180 -5.30 2.96 3.50
C VAL A 180 -5.12 1.51 3.95
N LEU A 181 -6.21 0.84 4.35
CA LEU A 181 -6.20 -0.57 4.76
C LEU A 181 -5.71 -1.49 3.63
N ASN A 182 -6.20 -1.30 2.40
CA ASN A 182 -5.78 -2.12 1.26
C ASN A 182 -4.28 -1.96 0.95
N ARG A 183 -3.71 -0.77 1.17
CA ARG A 183 -2.26 -0.54 1.00
C ARG A 183 -1.43 -1.24 2.08
N PHE A 184 -1.83 -1.13 3.35
CA PHE A 184 -1.15 -1.84 4.45
C PHE A 184 -1.38 -3.36 4.45
N SER A 185 -2.44 -3.84 3.78
CA SER A 185 -2.73 -5.27 3.66
C SER A 185 -2.15 -5.85 2.37
N ASN A 186 -2.71 -5.50 1.21
CA ASN A 186 -2.39 -6.16 -0.05
C ASN A 186 -1.09 -5.66 -0.67
N ASP A 187 -0.88 -4.33 -0.72
CA ASP A 187 0.34 -3.79 -1.33
C ASP A 187 1.58 -4.11 -0.48
N LEU A 188 1.45 -4.07 0.84
CA LEU A 188 2.51 -4.51 1.76
C LEU A 188 2.76 -6.03 1.69
N ASP A 189 1.72 -6.86 1.58
CA ASP A 189 1.91 -8.31 1.38
C ASP A 189 2.68 -8.61 0.08
N GLN A 190 2.45 -7.87 -1.01
CA GLN A 190 3.28 -8.00 -2.22
C GLN A 190 4.76 -7.70 -1.93
N VAL A 191 5.05 -6.75 -1.04
CA VAL A 191 6.42 -6.41 -0.65
C VAL A 191 7.04 -7.47 0.27
N ASP A 192 6.24 -8.06 1.14
CA ASP A 192 6.70 -8.98 2.18
C ASP A 192 6.88 -10.41 1.68
N SER A 193 5.93 -10.92 0.88
CA SER A 193 5.86 -12.33 0.50
C SER A 193 6.24 -12.58 -0.97
N VAL A 194 5.89 -11.67 -1.87
CA VAL A 194 6.08 -11.85 -3.32
C VAL A 194 7.44 -11.34 -3.79
N LEU A 195 7.81 -10.09 -3.46
CA LEU A 195 9.06 -9.48 -3.91
C LEU A 195 10.33 -10.29 -3.54
N PRO A 196 10.51 -10.81 -2.31
CA PRO A 196 11.74 -11.53 -1.96
C PRO A 196 11.94 -12.77 -2.84
N LYS A 197 10.84 -13.50 -3.10
CA LYS A 197 10.83 -14.69 -3.96
C LYS A 197 11.15 -14.31 -5.41
N ASP A 198 10.50 -13.28 -5.94
CA ASP A 198 10.68 -12.88 -7.33
C ASP A 198 12.07 -12.29 -7.58
N TYR A 199 12.61 -11.48 -6.65
CA TYR A 199 13.99 -11.02 -6.71
C TYR A 199 14.98 -12.18 -6.68
N GLN A 200 14.75 -13.19 -5.84
CA GLN A 200 15.60 -14.37 -5.77
C GLN A 200 15.60 -15.14 -7.10
N ILE A 201 14.44 -15.31 -7.73
CA ILE A 201 14.27 -15.97 -9.03
C ILE A 201 14.99 -15.17 -10.12
N VAL A 202 14.80 -13.84 -10.19
CA VAL A 202 15.48 -12.97 -11.17
C VAL A 202 17.00 -13.06 -10.99
N ALA A 203 17.51 -12.85 -9.78
CA ALA A 203 18.94 -12.89 -9.52
C ALA A 203 19.55 -14.27 -9.80
N GLN A 204 18.84 -15.35 -9.46
CA GLN A 204 19.26 -16.72 -9.73
C GLN A 204 19.37 -17.01 -11.22
N HIS A 205 18.34 -16.66 -12.00
CA HIS A 205 18.34 -16.96 -13.43
C HIS A 205 19.23 -15.98 -14.21
N ALA A 206 19.31 -14.71 -13.81
CA ALA A 206 20.24 -13.75 -14.44
C ALA A 206 21.71 -14.17 -14.24
N SER A 207 22.09 -14.54 -13.01
CA SER A 207 23.44 -15.05 -12.74
C SER A 207 23.72 -16.35 -13.49
N MET A 208 22.76 -17.27 -13.55
CA MET A 208 22.88 -18.52 -14.29
C MET A 208 23.01 -18.31 -15.80
N ALA A 209 22.30 -17.34 -16.39
CA ALA A 209 22.43 -16.98 -17.80
C ALA A 209 23.82 -16.42 -18.10
N LEU A 210 24.31 -15.52 -17.24
CA LEU A 210 25.65 -14.96 -17.35
C LEU A 210 26.72 -16.07 -17.24
N GLY A 211 26.57 -16.97 -16.27
CA GLY A 211 27.45 -18.12 -16.09
C GLY A 211 27.48 -19.02 -17.33
N SER A 212 26.32 -19.35 -17.89
CA SER A 212 26.24 -20.16 -19.12
C SER A 212 26.89 -19.49 -20.32
N PHE A 213 26.69 -18.18 -20.48
CA PHE A 213 27.33 -17.41 -21.54
C PHE A 213 28.87 -17.42 -21.40
N VAL A 214 29.38 -17.20 -20.19
CA VAL A 214 30.81 -17.19 -19.87
C VAL A 214 31.45 -18.57 -20.12
N VAL A 215 30.81 -19.66 -19.68
CA VAL A 215 31.28 -21.03 -19.91
C VAL A 215 31.39 -21.32 -21.41
N SER A 216 30.35 -20.99 -22.18
CA SER A 216 30.37 -21.19 -23.63
C SER A 216 31.43 -20.35 -24.32
N ALA A 217 31.70 -19.13 -23.85
CA ALA A 217 32.76 -18.27 -24.37
C ALA A 217 34.17 -18.83 -24.08
N PHE A 218 34.38 -19.44 -22.91
CA PHE A 218 35.63 -20.13 -22.58
C PHE A 218 35.88 -21.37 -23.45
N VAL A 219 34.84 -22.09 -23.87
CA VAL A 219 34.99 -23.26 -24.73
C VAL A 219 35.32 -22.85 -26.16
N SER A 220 34.64 -21.83 -26.71
CA SER A 220 34.98 -21.27 -28.01
C SER A 220 34.45 -19.85 -28.18
N TYR A 221 35.32 -18.94 -28.61
CA TYR A 221 34.96 -17.56 -28.90
C TYR A 221 33.94 -17.47 -30.07
N TRP A 222 33.93 -18.42 -31.00
CA TRP A 222 32.96 -18.43 -32.11
C TRP A 222 31.54 -18.71 -31.62
N ILE A 223 31.38 -19.55 -30.60
CA ILE A 223 30.08 -19.82 -29.97
C ILE A 223 29.56 -18.54 -29.29
N ALA A 224 30.44 -17.78 -28.62
CA ALA A 224 30.08 -16.51 -28.01
C ALA A 224 29.59 -15.48 -29.04
N VAL A 225 30.26 -15.40 -30.20
CA VAL A 225 29.84 -14.51 -31.30
C VAL A 225 28.46 -14.91 -31.84
N ALA A 226 28.18 -16.21 -31.95
CA ALA A 226 26.87 -16.69 -32.40
C ALA A 226 25.71 -16.32 -31.45
N TYR A 227 25.98 -16.13 -30.15
CA TYR A 227 24.96 -15.71 -29.18
C TYR A 227 24.55 -14.24 -29.31
N ILE A 228 25.45 -13.35 -29.71
CA ILE A 228 25.20 -11.90 -29.77
C ILE A 228 23.94 -11.56 -30.58
N PRO A 229 23.78 -11.98 -31.85
CA PRO A 229 22.59 -11.65 -32.64
C PRO A 229 21.31 -12.25 -32.04
N ILE A 230 21.40 -13.41 -31.41
CA ILE A 230 20.24 -14.09 -30.82
C ILE A 230 19.79 -13.39 -29.54
N ILE A 231 20.73 -12.92 -28.71
CA ILE A 231 20.44 -12.07 -27.55
C ILE A 231 19.76 -10.76 -28.00
N VAL A 232 20.17 -10.17 -29.12
CA VAL A 232 19.50 -8.97 -29.66
C VAL A 232 18.04 -9.27 -30.05
N VAL A 233 17.80 -10.34 -30.82
CA VAL A 233 16.44 -10.77 -31.19
C VAL A 233 15.61 -11.08 -29.94
N PHE A 234 16.24 -11.67 -28.93
CA PHE A 234 15.62 -11.94 -27.64
C PHE A 234 15.16 -10.67 -26.93
N VAL A 235 16.04 -9.68 -26.78
CA VAL A 235 15.74 -8.41 -26.11
C VAL A 235 14.63 -7.66 -26.83
N VAL A 236 14.63 -7.66 -28.17
CA VAL A 236 13.57 -7.04 -28.97
C VAL A 236 12.22 -7.74 -28.73
N THR A 237 12.19 -9.07 -28.76
CA THR A 237 10.97 -9.86 -28.52
C THR A 237 10.45 -9.67 -27.08
N ALA A 238 11.35 -9.65 -26.10
CA ALA A 238 11.01 -9.42 -24.70
C ALA A 238 10.43 -8.02 -24.47
N ARG A 239 11.00 -6.98 -25.08
CA ARG A 239 10.46 -5.60 -25.01
C ARG A 239 9.07 -5.49 -25.65
N TYR A 240 8.88 -6.13 -26.80
CA TYR A 240 7.57 -6.18 -27.46
C TYR A 240 6.53 -6.87 -26.58
N PHE A 241 6.88 -8.02 -26.00
CA PHE A 241 6.02 -8.75 -25.08
C PHE A 241 5.67 -7.94 -23.82
N LYS A 242 6.67 -7.30 -23.18
CA LYS A 242 6.45 -6.48 -21.98
C LYS A 242 5.37 -5.42 -22.19
N LYS A 243 5.47 -4.66 -23.29
CA LYS A 243 4.49 -3.61 -23.61
C LYS A 243 3.05 -4.14 -23.68
N THR A 244 2.85 -5.29 -24.32
CA THR A 244 1.52 -5.92 -24.43
C THR A 244 1.05 -6.57 -23.13
N SER A 245 1.93 -7.29 -22.43
CA SER A 245 1.61 -7.99 -21.18
C SER A 245 1.15 -7.02 -20.09
N CYS A 246 1.81 -5.86 -19.96
CA CYS A 246 1.43 -4.83 -18.98
C CYS A 246 -0.01 -4.33 -19.21
N GLU A 247 -0.40 -4.06 -20.45
CA GLU A 247 -1.76 -3.60 -20.77
C GLU A 247 -2.82 -4.68 -20.54
N VAL A 248 -2.53 -5.93 -20.92
CA VAL A 248 -3.46 -7.05 -20.69
C VAL A 248 -3.64 -7.31 -19.20
N LYS A 249 -2.55 -7.27 -18.42
CA LYS A 249 -2.59 -7.41 -16.96
C LYS A 249 -3.37 -6.26 -16.31
N ARG A 250 -3.24 -5.04 -16.83
CA ARG A 250 -4.03 -3.89 -16.40
C ARG A 250 -5.53 -4.10 -16.64
N LEU A 251 -5.89 -4.59 -17.83
CA LEU A 251 -7.29 -4.89 -18.16
C LEU A 251 -7.86 -5.99 -17.25
N GLU A 252 -7.09 -7.05 -16.99
CA GLU A 252 -7.48 -8.12 -16.04
C GLU A 252 -7.73 -7.56 -14.64
N GLY A 253 -6.85 -6.69 -14.14
CA GLY A 253 -7.04 -6.04 -12.83
C GLY A 253 -8.31 -5.18 -12.76
N VAL A 254 -8.63 -4.47 -13.84
CA VAL A 254 -9.86 -3.65 -13.93
C VAL A 254 -11.11 -4.52 -13.97
N THR A 255 -11.13 -5.58 -14.78
CA THR A 255 -12.28 -6.50 -14.87
C THR A 255 -12.49 -7.33 -13.60
N ARG A 256 -11.45 -7.51 -12.78
CA ARG A 256 -11.54 -8.25 -11.52
C ARG A 256 -12.29 -7.49 -10.42
N THR A 257 -12.22 -6.17 -10.40
CA THR A 257 -12.80 -5.35 -9.31
C THR A 257 -14.34 -5.44 -9.24
N PRO A 258 -15.08 -5.33 -10.36
CA PRO A 258 -16.54 -5.50 -10.35
C PRO A 258 -17.02 -6.85 -9.78
N VAL A 259 -16.24 -7.93 -9.92
CA VAL A 259 -16.58 -9.25 -9.34
C VAL A 259 -16.72 -9.14 -7.82
N TYR A 260 -15.75 -8.50 -7.16
CA TYR A 260 -15.77 -8.31 -5.70
C TYR A 260 -16.86 -7.34 -5.25
N ASN A 261 -17.04 -6.23 -5.97
CA ASN A 261 -18.06 -5.24 -5.65
C ASN A 261 -19.47 -5.85 -5.70
N LEU A 262 -19.78 -6.58 -6.77
CA LEU A 262 -21.07 -7.24 -6.93
C LEU A 262 -21.30 -8.29 -5.83
N PHE A 263 -20.26 -9.02 -5.44
CA PHE A 263 -20.34 -9.98 -4.35
C PHE A 263 -20.64 -9.29 -3.01
N SER A 264 -19.95 -8.18 -2.71
CA SER A 264 -20.15 -7.38 -1.49
C SER A 264 -21.55 -6.75 -1.42
N GLU A 265 -22.03 -6.21 -2.55
CA GLU A 265 -23.37 -5.64 -2.67
C GLU A 265 -24.45 -6.72 -2.50
N THR A 266 -24.25 -7.90 -3.09
CA THR A 266 -25.14 -9.05 -2.93
C THR A 266 -25.19 -9.53 -1.47
N LEU A 267 -24.06 -9.52 -0.76
CA LEU A 267 -23.98 -9.96 0.64
C LEU A 267 -24.67 -8.96 1.58
N SER A 268 -24.50 -7.66 1.32
CA SER A 268 -25.16 -6.58 2.07
C SER A 268 -26.67 -6.53 1.79
N GLY A 269 -27.08 -6.73 0.54
CA GLY A 269 -28.48 -6.72 0.09
C GLY A 269 -29.18 -8.08 0.14
N LEU A 270 -28.59 -9.09 0.78
CA LEU A 270 -29.03 -10.48 0.66
C LEU A 270 -30.50 -10.69 1.07
N GLN A 271 -30.93 -10.02 2.13
CA GLN A 271 -32.32 -10.10 2.62
C GLN A 271 -33.30 -9.51 1.59
N THR A 272 -32.97 -8.34 1.03
CA THR A 272 -33.75 -7.66 0.00
C THR A 272 -33.87 -8.53 -1.26
N ILE A 273 -32.76 -9.08 -1.75
CA ILE A 273 -32.74 -9.94 -2.95
C ILE A 273 -33.63 -11.19 -2.75
N ARG A 274 -33.60 -11.79 -1.55
CA ARG A 274 -34.44 -12.95 -1.21
C ARG A 274 -35.91 -12.57 -1.08
N ALA A 275 -36.22 -11.41 -0.50
CA ALA A 275 -37.59 -10.91 -0.37
C ALA A 275 -38.24 -10.67 -1.74
N PHE A 276 -37.52 -10.07 -2.69
CA PHE A 276 -38.00 -9.80 -4.05
C PHE A 276 -37.84 -10.99 -5.02
N LYS A 277 -37.27 -12.12 -4.58
CA LYS A 277 -37.03 -13.33 -5.39
C LYS A 277 -36.22 -13.06 -6.68
N MET A 278 -35.22 -12.17 -6.62
CA MET A 278 -34.38 -11.78 -7.77
C MET A 278 -33.06 -12.56 -7.86
N GLN A 279 -32.97 -13.76 -7.27
CA GLN A 279 -31.71 -14.50 -7.20
C GLN A 279 -31.15 -14.83 -8.59
N ASP A 280 -32.01 -15.18 -9.55
CA ASP A 280 -31.57 -15.59 -10.89
C ASP A 280 -31.02 -14.41 -11.71
N THR A 281 -31.56 -13.20 -11.52
CA THR A 281 -31.02 -11.96 -12.09
C THR A 281 -29.61 -11.70 -11.57
N PHE A 282 -29.40 -11.79 -10.26
CA PHE A 282 -28.08 -11.59 -9.65
C PHE A 282 -27.08 -12.68 -10.05
N LYS A 283 -27.52 -13.94 -10.20
CA LYS A 283 -26.66 -15.02 -10.74
C LYS A 283 -26.21 -14.73 -12.17
N LEU A 284 -27.12 -14.27 -13.03
CA LEU A 284 -26.79 -13.96 -14.43
C LEU A 284 -25.86 -12.75 -14.53
N LEU A 285 -26.08 -11.73 -13.71
CA LEU A 285 -25.18 -10.59 -13.59
C LEU A 285 -23.79 -11.03 -13.14
N ASN A 286 -23.70 -11.85 -12.09
CA ASN A 286 -22.43 -12.39 -11.60
C ASN A 286 -21.71 -13.23 -12.66
N LYS A 287 -22.45 -14.09 -13.38
CA LYS A 287 -21.88 -14.88 -14.49
C LYS A 287 -21.27 -13.97 -15.56
N LYS A 288 -21.97 -12.91 -15.99
CA LYS A 288 -21.46 -11.97 -17.00
C LYS A 288 -20.14 -11.31 -16.55
N VAL A 289 -20.10 -10.81 -15.32
CA VAL A 289 -18.92 -10.12 -14.78
C VAL A 289 -17.74 -11.09 -14.62
N VAL A 290 -18.01 -12.32 -14.19
CA VAL A 290 -16.98 -13.38 -14.10
C VAL A 290 -16.47 -13.79 -15.48
N ASP A 291 -17.34 -13.94 -16.48
CA ASP A 291 -16.97 -14.31 -17.85
C ASP A 291 -16.08 -13.23 -18.51
N GLU A 292 -16.39 -11.95 -18.30
CA GLU A 292 -15.56 -10.82 -18.75
C GLU A 292 -14.15 -10.89 -18.14
N ASN A 293 -14.06 -11.13 -16.83
CA ASN A 293 -12.77 -11.28 -16.13
C ASN A 293 -12.01 -12.52 -16.60
N ALA A 294 -12.69 -13.66 -16.75
CA ALA A 294 -12.08 -14.91 -17.20
C ALA A 294 -11.49 -14.78 -18.61
N ASN A 295 -12.14 -14.04 -19.51
CA ASN A 295 -11.63 -13.80 -20.86
C ASN A 295 -10.30 -13.01 -20.82
N MET A 296 -10.21 -11.96 -20.01
CA MET A 296 -8.97 -11.19 -19.82
C MET A 296 -7.87 -12.05 -19.18
N TYR A 297 -8.22 -12.83 -18.16
CA TYR A 297 -7.29 -13.74 -17.49
C TYR A 297 -6.70 -14.78 -18.45
N ILE A 298 -7.52 -15.45 -19.26
CA ILE A 298 -7.06 -16.42 -20.26
C ILE A 298 -6.17 -15.75 -21.31
N THR A 299 -6.53 -14.53 -21.73
CA THR A 299 -5.74 -13.76 -22.70
C THR A 299 -4.33 -13.46 -22.17
N TYR A 300 -4.20 -13.08 -20.90
CA TYR A 300 -2.91 -12.87 -20.23
C TYR A 300 -2.03 -14.12 -20.26
N TRP A 301 -2.57 -15.26 -19.82
CA TRP A 301 -1.82 -16.53 -19.82
C TRP A 301 -1.47 -17.02 -21.22
N SER A 302 -2.35 -16.80 -22.19
CA SER A 302 -2.11 -17.14 -23.60
C SER A 302 -0.98 -16.31 -24.20
N ALA A 303 -0.88 -15.02 -23.86
CA ALA A 303 0.25 -14.19 -24.26
C ALA A 303 1.58 -14.72 -23.68
N GLY A 304 1.60 -15.15 -22.42
CA GLY A 304 2.78 -15.77 -21.81
C GLY A 304 3.21 -17.08 -22.48
N ARG A 305 2.24 -17.89 -22.94
CA ARG A 305 2.49 -19.10 -23.74
C ARG A 305 3.03 -18.79 -25.13
N TRP A 306 2.53 -17.73 -25.78
CA TRP A 306 3.05 -17.26 -27.07
C TRP A 306 4.53 -16.89 -26.95
N LEU A 307 4.92 -16.14 -25.91
CA LEU A 307 6.32 -15.81 -25.68
C LEU A 307 7.15 -17.08 -25.46
N ALA A 308 6.67 -18.01 -24.63
CA ALA A 308 7.34 -19.30 -24.39
C ALA A 308 7.73 -19.99 -25.69
N ALA A 309 6.75 -20.20 -26.57
CA ALA A 309 6.92 -20.91 -27.83
C ALA A 309 7.93 -20.20 -28.75
N ARG A 310 7.92 -18.87 -28.82
CA ARG A 310 8.90 -18.12 -29.63
C ARG A 310 10.31 -18.21 -29.09
N LEU A 311 10.46 -18.16 -27.76
CA LEU A 311 11.77 -18.31 -27.13
C LEU A 311 12.31 -19.74 -27.31
N ASP A 312 11.47 -20.77 -27.18
CA ASP A 312 11.87 -22.15 -27.46
C ASP A 312 12.33 -22.34 -28.91
N MET A 313 11.64 -21.72 -29.88
CA MET A 313 12.05 -21.77 -31.29
C MET A 313 13.44 -21.14 -31.52
N LEU A 314 13.70 -19.96 -30.94
CA LEU A 314 15.01 -19.29 -31.03
C LEU A 314 16.12 -20.15 -30.40
N SER A 315 15.78 -20.83 -29.33
CA SER A 315 16.67 -21.71 -28.61
C SER A 315 17.02 -23.00 -29.35
N VAL A 316 16.07 -23.58 -30.08
CA VAL A 316 16.37 -24.70 -30.99
C VAL A 316 17.39 -24.26 -32.05
N VAL A 317 17.26 -23.04 -32.58
CA VAL A 317 18.24 -22.50 -33.55
C VAL A 317 19.63 -22.39 -32.94
N ILE A 318 19.75 -21.89 -31.69
CA ILE A 318 21.03 -21.87 -30.96
C ILE A 318 21.64 -23.27 -30.89
N ILE A 319 20.86 -24.25 -30.45
CA ILE A 319 21.33 -25.62 -30.22
C ILE A 319 21.82 -26.24 -31.53
N VAL A 320 21.12 -26.00 -32.64
CA VAL A 320 21.54 -26.45 -33.97
C VAL A 320 22.88 -25.83 -34.37
N ILE A 321 23.04 -24.51 -34.18
CA ILE A 321 24.30 -23.80 -34.52
C ILE A 321 25.47 -24.33 -33.67
N VAL A 322 25.28 -24.44 -32.35
CA VAL A 322 26.31 -24.94 -31.44
C VAL A 322 26.66 -26.39 -31.76
N THR A 323 25.67 -27.25 -32.00
CA THR A 323 25.91 -28.66 -32.33
C THR A 323 26.63 -28.80 -33.66
N ALA A 324 26.21 -28.05 -34.70
CA ALA A 324 26.89 -28.04 -35.99
C ALA A 324 28.35 -27.57 -35.88
N TYR A 325 28.62 -26.56 -35.05
CA TYR A 325 29.97 -26.08 -34.78
C TYR A 325 30.83 -27.14 -34.05
N LEU A 326 30.29 -27.77 -33.01
CA LEU A 326 30.98 -28.83 -32.27
C LEU A 326 31.28 -30.06 -33.15
N VAL A 327 30.38 -30.41 -34.07
CA VAL A 327 30.59 -31.50 -35.04
C VAL A 327 31.64 -31.13 -36.08
N SER A 328 31.67 -29.86 -36.54
CA SER A 328 32.64 -29.40 -37.54
C SER A 328 34.06 -29.29 -36.97
N THR A 329 34.20 -29.04 -35.67
CA THR A 329 35.48 -28.95 -34.94
C THR A 329 35.89 -30.27 -34.28
N LYS A 330 35.29 -31.38 -34.72
CA LYS A 330 35.58 -32.73 -34.20
C LYS A 330 37.07 -33.04 -34.33
N GLY A 331 37.74 -33.18 -33.17
CA GLY A 331 39.17 -33.46 -33.07
C GLY A 331 40.01 -32.34 -32.42
N GLN A 332 39.52 -31.11 -32.38
CA GLN A 332 40.21 -29.98 -31.72
C GLN A 332 39.79 -29.80 -30.26
N LEU A 333 38.55 -30.14 -29.92
CA LEU A 333 37.98 -30.03 -28.58
C LEU A 333 37.91 -31.40 -27.90
N SER A 334 38.17 -31.45 -26.60
CA SER A 334 37.96 -32.66 -25.79
C SER A 334 36.45 -32.98 -25.75
N ALA A 335 36.11 -34.28 -25.88
CA ALA A 335 34.72 -34.73 -25.91
C ALA A 335 33.91 -34.26 -24.68
N MET A 336 34.54 -34.18 -23.50
CA MET A 336 33.87 -33.70 -22.30
C MET A 336 33.65 -32.19 -22.27
N THR A 337 34.58 -31.38 -22.80
CA THR A 337 34.36 -29.93 -22.90
C THR A 337 33.29 -29.57 -23.92
N ALA A 338 33.18 -30.36 -25.00
CA ALA A 338 32.09 -30.23 -25.97
C ALA A 338 30.73 -30.59 -25.33
N GLY A 339 30.68 -31.66 -24.51
CA GLY A 339 29.49 -32.03 -23.75
C GLY A 339 29.06 -30.95 -22.75
N LEU A 340 30.00 -30.38 -22.00
CA LEU A 340 29.74 -29.27 -21.08
C LEU A 340 29.14 -28.06 -21.80
N SER A 341 29.72 -27.64 -22.94
CA SER A 341 29.18 -26.53 -23.73
C SER A 341 27.76 -26.80 -24.25
N LEU A 342 27.48 -28.03 -24.69
CA LEU A 342 26.14 -28.40 -25.16
C LEU A 342 25.10 -28.34 -24.04
N THR A 343 25.42 -28.87 -22.85
CA THR A 343 24.54 -28.81 -21.67
C THR A 343 24.27 -27.37 -21.24
N TYR A 344 25.29 -26.51 -21.21
CA TYR A 344 25.13 -25.09 -20.87
C TYR A 344 24.37 -24.30 -21.93
N SER A 345 24.48 -24.67 -23.21
CA SER A 345 23.68 -24.08 -24.30
C SER A 345 22.19 -24.43 -24.18
N LEU A 346 21.88 -25.68 -23.85
CA LEU A 346 20.51 -26.15 -23.54
C LEU A 346 19.95 -25.42 -22.32
N MET A 347 20.78 -25.18 -21.30
CA MET A 347 20.38 -24.52 -20.08
C MET A 347 20.13 -23.02 -20.26
N LEU A 348 20.99 -22.33 -21.03
CA LEU A 348 20.88 -20.90 -21.32
C LEU A 348 19.50 -20.54 -21.87
N THR A 349 19.00 -21.35 -22.80
CA THR A 349 17.65 -21.28 -23.38
C THR A 349 16.56 -21.17 -22.31
N ALA A 350 16.50 -22.15 -21.41
CA ALA A 350 15.44 -22.22 -20.41
C ALA A 350 15.58 -21.05 -19.42
N VAL A 351 16.81 -20.75 -19.01
CA VAL A 351 17.10 -19.68 -18.06
C VAL A 351 16.67 -18.33 -18.60
N VAL A 352 16.94 -18.06 -19.87
CA VAL A 352 16.58 -16.81 -20.53
C VAL A 352 15.06 -16.60 -20.57
N GLN A 353 14.26 -17.65 -20.78
CA GLN A 353 12.80 -17.58 -20.64
C GLN A 353 12.36 -17.23 -19.21
N TRP A 354 12.98 -17.86 -18.22
CA TRP A 354 12.70 -17.60 -16.81
C TRP A 354 13.05 -16.16 -16.43
N VAL A 355 14.16 -15.61 -16.92
CA VAL A 355 14.54 -14.20 -16.67
C VAL A 355 13.45 -13.24 -17.17
N THR A 356 12.98 -13.37 -18.41
CA THR A 356 11.97 -12.43 -18.94
C THR A 356 10.66 -12.49 -18.18
N ARG A 357 10.19 -13.68 -17.81
CA ARG A 357 8.98 -13.81 -17.00
C ARG A 357 9.19 -13.25 -15.59
N ALA A 358 10.32 -13.59 -14.96
CA ALA A 358 10.61 -13.13 -13.62
C ALA A 358 10.74 -11.60 -13.53
N VAL A 359 11.32 -10.96 -14.57
CA VAL A 359 11.37 -9.48 -14.66
C VAL A 359 9.98 -8.88 -14.76
N ASP A 360 9.06 -9.46 -15.54
CA ASP A 360 7.66 -9.01 -15.62
C ASP A 360 6.93 -9.16 -14.28
N HIS A 361 7.17 -10.27 -13.57
CA HIS A 361 6.64 -10.48 -12.22
C HIS A 361 7.17 -9.44 -11.22
N VAL A 362 8.48 -9.18 -11.19
CA VAL A 362 9.09 -8.14 -10.34
C VAL A 362 8.55 -6.75 -10.69
N ASP A 363 8.50 -6.38 -11.97
CA ASP A 363 7.98 -5.07 -12.41
C ASP A 363 6.54 -4.85 -11.95
N SER A 364 5.72 -5.89 -12.06
CA SER A 364 4.35 -5.86 -11.57
C SER A 364 4.24 -5.74 -10.06
N ALA A 365 5.04 -6.47 -9.28
CA ALA A 365 5.05 -6.35 -7.82
C ALA A 365 5.60 -4.98 -7.37
N MET A 366 6.54 -4.41 -8.14
CA MET A 366 7.13 -3.11 -7.86
C MET A 366 6.14 -1.95 -8.01
N THR A 367 5.05 -2.12 -8.78
CA THR A 367 3.96 -1.13 -8.81
C THR A 367 3.29 -0.96 -7.44
N SER A 368 3.29 -1.98 -6.59
CA SER A 368 2.82 -1.86 -5.20
C SER A 368 3.79 -1.01 -4.36
N VAL A 369 5.10 -1.17 -4.56
CA VAL A 369 6.11 -0.30 -3.91
C VAL A 369 5.97 1.14 -4.37
N GLU A 370 5.79 1.40 -5.67
CA GLU A 370 5.57 2.75 -6.19
C GLU A 370 4.35 3.42 -5.55
N ARG A 371 3.24 2.68 -5.41
CA ARG A 371 2.04 3.16 -4.71
C ARG A 371 2.30 3.42 -3.23
N LEU A 372 3.06 2.57 -2.55
CA LEU A 372 3.45 2.76 -1.16
C LEU A 372 4.37 3.98 -0.99
N LEU A 373 5.31 4.22 -1.91
CA LEU A 373 6.20 5.38 -1.87
C LEU A 373 5.44 6.71 -2.01
N HIS A 374 4.28 6.72 -2.66
CA HIS A 374 3.42 7.92 -2.68
C HIS A 374 3.00 8.37 -1.27
N PHE A 375 2.87 7.44 -0.31
CA PHE A 375 2.56 7.78 1.09
C PHE A 375 3.68 8.56 1.78
N ARG A 376 4.88 8.61 1.21
CA ARG A 376 5.94 9.48 1.73
C ARG A 376 5.65 10.95 1.53
N ASN A 377 4.91 11.30 0.49
CA ASN A 377 4.64 12.68 0.12
C ASN A 377 3.35 13.21 0.76
N ILE A 378 2.75 12.47 1.70
CA ILE A 378 1.56 12.90 2.43
C ILE A 378 1.94 14.12 3.29
N PRO A 379 1.13 15.20 3.28
CA PRO A 379 1.36 16.36 4.15
C PRO A 379 1.40 15.91 5.61
N GLN A 380 2.35 16.42 6.38
CA GLN A 380 2.46 16.14 7.81
C GLN A 380 1.82 17.29 8.60
N GLU A 381 1.22 16.96 9.74
CA GLU A 381 0.80 17.91 10.75
C GLU A 381 2.06 18.41 11.48
N GLU A 382 2.54 19.60 11.10
CA GLU A 382 3.69 20.22 11.76
C GLU A 382 3.22 21.14 12.90
N ASP A 383 3.79 20.95 14.09
CA ASP A 383 3.77 21.98 15.12
C ASP A 383 4.58 23.18 14.61
N ALA A 384 4.06 24.40 14.78
CA ALA A 384 4.80 25.61 14.42
C ALA A 384 6.18 25.60 15.08
N SER A 385 7.23 25.95 14.33
CA SER A 385 8.64 25.94 14.76
C SER A 385 8.94 26.77 16.02
N ASP A 386 8.01 27.62 16.45
CA ASP A 386 8.08 28.50 17.63
C ASP A 386 7.36 27.93 18.88
N CYS A 387 6.88 26.68 18.86
CA CYS A 387 6.19 26.08 20.00
C CYS A 387 7.15 25.72 21.15
N THR A 388 7.19 26.52 22.21
CA THR A 388 7.83 26.13 23.48
C THR A 388 7.01 25.03 24.17
N PRO A 389 7.66 23.99 24.74
CA PRO A 389 6.94 22.92 25.42
C PRO A 389 6.14 23.48 26.61
N LEU A 390 4.82 23.35 26.56
CA LEU A 390 3.93 23.77 27.64
C LEU A 390 4.16 22.90 28.89
N ASN A 391 4.26 23.55 30.05
CA ASN A 391 4.29 22.85 31.32
C ASN A 391 2.88 22.40 31.72
N SER A 392 2.60 21.11 31.53
CA SER A 392 1.31 20.45 31.82
C SER A 392 0.88 20.49 33.29
N SER A 393 1.79 20.84 34.21
CA SER A 393 1.46 21.02 35.64
C SER A 393 0.85 22.39 35.97
N VAL A 394 1.04 23.39 35.09
CA VAL A 394 0.63 24.78 35.33
C VAL A 394 -0.50 25.22 34.40
N TRP A 395 -0.59 24.66 33.19
CA TRP A 395 -1.59 25.03 32.21
C TRP A 395 -2.59 23.88 31.97
N PRO A 396 -3.91 24.13 31.92
CA PRO A 396 -4.59 25.41 32.13
C PRO A 396 -4.78 25.76 33.62
N LEU A 397 -4.71 27.04 33.99
CA LEU A 397 -4.90 27.56 35.36
C LEU A 397 -6.38 27.81 35.66
N GLN A 398 -7.05 28.63 34.84
CA GLN A 398 -8.47 29.01 34.97
C GLN A 398 -9.34 28.41 33.86
N GLY A 399 -8.72 27.97 32.75
CA GLY A 399 -9.35 27.42 31.57
C GLY A 399 -10.15 28.44 30.74
N ALA A 400 -9.81 29.74 30.78
CA ALA A 400 -10.53 30.82 30.08
C ALA A 400 -10.30 30.74 28.59
N ILE A 401 -11.38 30.75 27.79
CA ILE A 401 -11.29 30.61 26.34
C ILE A 401 -11.86 31.88 25.72
N LYS A 402 -11.03 32.58 24.94
CA LYS A 402 -11.44 33.74 24.18
C LYS A 402 -11.18 33.48 22.70
N PHE A 403 -12.26 33.58 21.92
CA PHE A 403 -12.25 33.56 20.46
C PHE A 403 -12.28 35.01 19.98
N ASP A 404 -11.32 35.39 19.14
CA ASP A 404 -11.24 36.72 18.55
C ASP A 404 -11.28 36.63 17.02
N ASN A 405 -12.40 37.06 16.45
CA ASN A 405 -12.69 37.11 15.02
C ASN A 405 -12.34 35.81 14.28
N LEU A 406 -12.69 34.66 14.86
CA LEU A 406 -12.29 33.36 14.34
C LEU A 406 -12.98 33.06 13.00
N CYS A 407 -12.16 32.86 11.97
CA CYS A 407 -12.55 32.43 10.65
C CYS A 407 -11.92 31.07 10.35
N LEU A 408 -12.76 30.08 10.04
CA LEU A 408 -12.33 28.70 9.81
C LEU A 408 -12.91 28.14 8.51
N LYS A 409 -12.05 27.47 7.75
CA LYS A 409 -12.38 26.68 6.57
C LYS A 409 -11.89 25.25 6.80
N TYR A 410 -12.66 24.25 6.37
CA TYR A 410 -12.19 22.85 6.40
C TYR A 410 -11.08 22.60 5.37
N ARG A 411 -11.15 23.28 4.21
CA ARG A 411 -10.18 23.22 3.13
C ARG A 411 -10.01 24.62 2.52
N PRO A 412 -8.83 24.95 1.97
CA PRO A 412 -8.60 26.27 1.36
C PRO A 412 -9.55 26.55 0.18
N GLU A 413 -9.93 25.50 -0.55
CA GLU A 413 -10.86 25.52 -1.69
C GLU A 413 -12.32 25.81 -1.29
N LEU A 414 -12.69 25.56 -0.04
CA LEU A 414 -14.08 25.56 0.43
C LEU A 414 -14.49 26.91 1.05
N PRO A 415 -15.80 27.25 1.02
CA PRO A 415 -16.29 28.47 1.66
C PRO A 415 -16.08 28.45 3.18
N LEU A 416 -15.96 29.65 3.76
CA LEU A 416 -15.86 29.88 5.21
C LEU A 416 -17.05 29.27 5.94
N VAL A 417 -16.75 28.40 6.91
CA VAL A 417 -17.72 27.77 7.81
C VAL A 417 -17.94 28.62 9.05
N LEU A 418 -16.87 29.06 9.70
CA LEU A 418 -16.94 30.09 10.74
C LEU A 418 -16.59 31.43 10.11
N ARG A 419 -17.43 32.44 10.33
CA ARG A 419 -17.32 33.78 9.75
C ARG A 419 -17.21 34.82 10.86
N GLY A 420 -16.00 35.03 11.36
CA GLY A 420 -15.70 36.08 12.35
C GLY A 420 -16.38 35.86 13.70
N VAL A 421 -16.24 34.67 14.28
CA VAL A 421 -16.83 34.35 15.58
C VAL A 421 -15.96 34.93 16.70
N SER A 422 -16.52 35.85 17.48
CA SER A 422 -15.90 36.41 18.68
C SER A 422 -16.76 36.10 19.91
N MET A 423 -16.18 35.41 20.89
CA MET A 423 -16.86 35.09 22.16
C MET A 423 -15.85 34.89 23.28
N ASP A 424 -16.25 35.18 24.52
CA ASP A 424 -15.42 35.09 25.72
C ASP A 424 -16.12 34.19 26.75
N ILE A 425 -15.42 33.15 27.22
CA ILE A 425 -15.92 32.15 28.18
C ILE A 425 -15.09 32.23 29.46
N ARG A 426 -15.74 32.50 30.61
CA ARG A 426 -15.08 32.75 31.92
C ARG A 426 -14.86 31.51 32.77
N GLY A 427 -13.95 31.65 33.75
CA GLY A 427 -13.63 30.67 34.82
C GLY A 427 -14.84 29.93 35.37
N GLY A 428 -14.91 28.60 35.22
CA GLY A 428 -15.97 27.78 35.83
C GLY A 428 -17.36 27.88 35.19
N GLU A 429 -17.49 28.56 34.06
CA GLU A 429 -18.77 28.74 33.35
C GLU A 429 -19.21 27.47 32.61
N LYS A 430 -20.51 27.16 32.66
CA LYS A 430 -21.15 26.10 31.87
C LYS A 430 -21.83 26.74 30.67
N VAL A 431 -21.42 26.35 29.46
CA VAL A 431 -21.90 26.94 28.21
C VAL A 431 -22.61 25.87 27.40
N ASP A 432 -23.78 26.22 26.87
CA ASP A 432 -24.62 25.35 26.05
C ASP A 432 -24.80 25.95 24.65
N ILE A 433 -24.76 25.11 23.60
CA ILE A 433 -24.85 25.54 22.20
C ILE A 433 -26.14 25.00 21.57
N CYS A 434 -27.16 25.87 21.45
CA CYS A 434 -28.49 25.52 20.94
C CYS A 434 -28.81 26.14 19.56
N GLY A 435 -29.94 25.75 18.92
CA GLY A 435 -30.28 26.13 17.53
C GLY A 435 -31.36 25.24 16.88
N ARG A 436 -31.62 25.35 15.57
CA ARG A 436 -32.58 24.47 14.84
C ARG A 436 -31.87 23.32 14.12
N THR A 437 -32.51 22.16 13.95
CA THR A 437 -31.97 21.05 13.13
C THR A 437 -31.73 21.54 11.70
N GLY A 438 -30.53 21.34 11.17
CA GLY A 438 -30.11 21.85 9.85
C GLY A 438 -29.62 23.32 9.83
N ALA A 439 -29.66 24.06 10.96
CA ALA A 439 -29.14 25.43 11.04
C ALA A 439 -27.60 25.51 11.15
N GLY A 440 -26.89 24.40 10.90
CA GLY A 440 -25.44 24.33 11.03
C GLY A 440 -24.94 24.09 12.44
N LYS A 441 -25.77 23.75 13.44
CA LYS A 441 -25.32 23.46 14.81
C LYS A 441 -24.17 22.48 14.90
N THR A 442 -24.34 21.27 14.36
CA THR A 442 -23.30 20.24 14.36
C THR A 442 -22.06 20.72 13.60
N LEU A 443 -22.24 21.52 12.54
CA LEU A 443 -21.16 22.12 11.77
C LEU A 443 -20.39 23.17 12.60
N THR A 444 -21.06 24.09 13.28
CA THR A 444 -20.48 25.12 14.15
C THR A 444 -19.82 24.50 15.39
N LYS A 445 -20.46 23.50 16.01
CA LYS A 445 -19.91 22.74 17.14
C LYS A 445 -18.65 21.98 16.77
N SER A 446 -18.74 21.17 15.70
CA SER A 446 -17.60 20.44 15.16
C SER A 446 -16.48 21.39 14.74
N SER A 447 -16.82 22.53 14.11
CA SER A 447 -15.83 23.56 13.72
C SER A 447 -15.17 24.23 14.92
N LEU A 448 -15.90 24.53 16.01
CA LEU A 448 -15.34 25.11 17.22
C LEU A 448 -14.46 24.11 17.98
N MET A 449 -14.85 22.83 17.98
CA MET A 449 -14.05 21.73 18.53
C MET A 449 -12.76 21.52 17.73
N ILE A 450 -12.87 21.49 16.41
CA ILE A 450 -11.74 21.42 15.48
C ILE A 450 -10.81 22.63 15.67
N ALA A 451 -11.36 23.82 15.93
CA ALA A 451 -10.56 25.00 16.24
C ALA A 451 -9.84 24.89 17.59
N LEU A 452 -10.51 24.40 18.63
CA LEU A 452 -9.92 24.22 19.97
C LEU A 452 -8.80 23.18 19.99
N PHE A 453 -8.98 22.07 19.26
CA PHE A 453 -7.95 21.05 19.10
C PHE A 453 -6.96 21.35 17.97
N ARG A 454 -7.11 22.49 17.29
CA ARG A 454 -6.28 22.95 16.16
C ARG A 454 -6.14 21.89 15.04
N ILE A 455 -7.18 21.10 14.81
CA ILE A 455 -7.22 20.06 13.76
C ILE A 455 -7.26 20.70 12.35
N CYS A 456 -7.79 21.92 12.25
CA CYS A 456 -7.70 22.77 11.05
C CYS A 456 -6.98 24.07 11.40
N GLU A 457 -6.18 24.57 10.46
CA GLU A 457 -5.57 25.90 10.57
C GLU A 457 -6.61 27.02 10.46
N PHE A 458 -6.32 28.14 11.14
CA PHE A 458 -7.17 29.33 11.11
C PHE A 458 -6.86 30.17 9.88
N ASP A 459 -7.89 30.62 9.16
CA ASP A 459 -7.75 31.53 8.02
C ASP A 459 -7.54 32.97 8.51
N ASN A 460 -8.25 33.34 9.59
CA ASN A 460 -8.10 34.63 10.27
C ASN A 460 -8.59 34.53 11.73
N GLY A 461 -8.10 35.43 12.59
CA GLY A 461 -8.44 35.45 14.02
C GLY A 461 -7.54 34.59 14.91
N SER A 462 -7.85 34.54 16.21
CA SER A 462 -7.07 33.78 17.19
C SER A 462 -7.95 33.16 18.27
N VAL A 463 -7.48 32.05 18.83
CA VAL A 463 -8.08 31.41 20.01
C VAL A 463 -7.04 31.45 21.12
N THR A 464 -7.39 32.07 22.24
CA THR A 464 -6.51 32.17 23.41
C THR A 464 -7.11 31.36 24.56
N ILE A 465 -6.30 30.49 25.17
CA ILE A 465 -6.66 29.67 26.32
C ILE A 465 -5.77 30.07 27.49
N ASP A 466 -6.40 30.66 28.51
CA ASP A 466 -5.77 31.36 29.63
C ASP A 466 -4.93 32.57 29.18
N GLY A 467 -5.46 33.77 29.42
CA GLY A 467 -4.69 35.00 29.31
C GLY A 467 -3.53 35.05 30.33
N PRO A 468 -2.58 35.98 30.18
CA PRO A 468 -1.49 36.13 31.13
C PRO A 468 -2.01 36.31 32.56
N LEU A 469 -1.46 35.51 33.48
CA LEU A 469 -1.90 35.30 34.87
C LEU A 469 -1.98 36.57 35.75
N ARG A 470 -1.44 37.70 35.28
CA ARG A 470 -1.22 38.91 36.08
C ARG A 470 -2.43 39.84 36.16
N GLU A 471 -3.39 39.76 35.23
CA GLU A 471 -4.53 40.70 35.19
C GLU A 471 -5.78 40.20 35.94
N ASN A 472 -5.82 38.94 36.38
CA ASN A 472 -6.97 38.37 37.11
C ASN A 472 -6.80 38.29 38.64
N LEU A 473 -5.58 38.43 39.17
CA LEU A 473 -5.32 38.32 40.60
C LEU A 473 -5.29 39.67 41.32
N ASN A 474 -5.09 40.78 40.60
CA ASN A 474 -5.06 42.10 41.20
C ASN A 474 -5.30 43.20 40.15
N PRO A 475 -6.55 43.40 39.69
CA PRO A 475 -6.84 44.36 38.61
C PRO A 475 -6.54 45.82 38.95
N PHE A 476 -6.25 46.15 40.22
CA PHE A 476 -5.92 47.51 40.67
C PHE A 476 -4.64 47.63 41.53
N GLY A 477 -3.89 46.54 41.76
CA GLY A 477 -2.59 46.60 42.45
C GLY A 477 -2.64 46.67 43.99
N GLU A 478 -3.68 46.20 44.67
CA GLU A 478 -3.91 46.45 46.11
C GLU A 478 -3.57 45.31 47.10
N TYR A 479 -3.35 44.06 46.69
CA TYR A 479 -3.11 42.93 47.63
C TYR A 479 -1.67 42.40 47.62
N SER A 480 -1.20 41.95 48.79
CA SER A 480 0.17 41.45 49.00
C SER A 480 0.25 39.91 49.07
N ASP A 481 1.40 39.36 48.66
CA ASP A 481 1.64 37.92 48.46
C ASP A 481 1.32 37.03 49.67
N THR A 482 1.28 37.58 50.88
CA THR A 482 0.99 36.86 52.12
C THR A 482 -0.49 36.43 52.25
N GLU A 483 -1.44 37.17 51.66
CA GLU A 483 -2.88 36.87 51.76
C GLU A 483 -3.31 35.75 50.79
N ILE A 484 -2.61 35.61 49.66
CA ILE A 484 -2.86 34.58 48.64
C ILE A 484 -2.43 33.20 49.16
N TRP A 485 -1.37 33.15 49.97
CA TRP A 485 -0.84 31.91 50.54
C TRP A 485 -1.73 31.32 51.66
N THR A 486 -2.54 32.14 52.31
CA THR A 486 -3.44 31.71 53.39
C THR A 486 -4.65 30.93 52.87
N VAL A 487 -5.11 31.23 51.65
CA VAL A 487 -6.28 30.56 51.02
C VAL A 487 -5.92 29.18 50.47
N LEU A 488 -4.68 28.98 50.03
CA LEU A 488 -4.20 27.71 49.47
C LEU A 488 -3.99 26.61 50.51
N GLN A 489 -3.79 26.96 51.78
CA GLN A 489 -3.72 25.99 52.88
C GLN A 489 -5.08 25.45 53.32
N GLN A 490 -6.20 26.08 52.93
CA GLN A 490 -7.55 25.71 53.37
C GLN A 490 -8.21 24.57 52.56
N VAL A 491 -7.54 24.00 51.54
CA VAL A 491 -8.17 23.05 50.58
C VAL A 491 -7.81 21.57 50.82
N HIS A 492 -7.32 21.21 52.01
CA HIS A 492 -7.21 19.85 52.60
C HIS A 492 -7.35 18.64 51.64
N MET A 493 -6.29 18.27 50.91
CA MET A 493 -6.25 17.08 50.06
C MET A 493 -5.08 16.14 50.38
N ALA A 494 -5.13 15.51 51.56
CA ALA A 494 -4.20 14.43 51.91
C ALA A 494 -4.88 13.09 52.28
N ASP A 495 -6.12 13.11 52.78
CA ASP A 495 -6.71 11.91 53.42
C ASP A 495 -7.58 11.00 52.52
N SER A 496 -7.70 11.30 51.22
CA SER A 496 -8.63 10.58 50.31
C SER A 496 -8.02 9.40 49.53
N LEU A 497 -6.72 9.10 49.72
CA LEU A 497 -5.99 8.09 48.95
C LEU A 497 -5.99 6.67 49.56
N ALA A 498 -6.63 6.46 50.71
CA ALA A 498 -6.50 5.20 51.46
C ALA A 498 -7.64 4.17 51.27
N LYS A 499 -8.53 4.31 50.28
CA LYS A 499 -9.83 3.61 50.33
C LYS A 499 -10.32 2.74 49.16
N TRP A 500 -9.55 2.44 48.11
CA TRP A 500 -10.04 1.56 47.02
C TRP A 500 -9.20 0.28 46.85
N SER A 501 -9.79 -0.86 47.19
CA SER A 501 -9.28 -2.22 46.94
C SER A 501 -10.20 -2.93 45.93
N ALA A 502 -9.79 -3.00 44.64
CA ALA A 502 -10.13 -4.07 43.65
C ALA A 502 -9.87 -3.73 42.15
N GLY A 503 -9.06 -2.73 41.78
CA GLY A 503 -8.31 -2.73 40.50
C GLY A 503 -9.08 -2.59 39.16
N LEU A 504 -8.38 -2.91 38.05
CA LEU A 504 -8.55 -2.38 36.69
C LEU A 504 -8.69 -3.45 35.58
N ASP A 505 -8.89 -4.73 35.91
CA ASP A 505 -8.76 -5.84 34.95
C ASP A 505 -10.11 -6.36 34.42
N PHE A 506 -10.72 -5.64 33.47
CA PHE A 506 -11.87 -6.10 32.69
C PHE A 506 -11.59 -6.00 31.19
N GLU A 507 -11.71 -7.11 30.45
CA GLU A 507 -11.34 -7.22 29.04
C GLU A 507 -12.53 -6.93 28.11
N VAL A 508 -12.37 -5.98 27.18
CA VAL A 508 -13.41 -5.51 26.23
C VAL A 508 -13.15 -6.09 24.84
N SER A 509 -14.20 -6.62 24.19
CA SER A 509 -14.11 -7.21 22.83
C SER A 509 -13.98 -6.15 21.72
N GLU A 510 -13.58 -6.59 20.52
CA GLU A 510 -13.40 -5.72 19.33
C GLU A 510 -14.59 -4.77 19.10
N CYS A 511 -14.28 -3.48 18.85
CA CYS A 511 -15.23 -2.38 18.64
C CYS A 511 -16.29 -2.15 19.75
N GLY A 512 -16.19 -2.80 20.91
CA GLY A 512 -17.16 -2.64 22.00
C GLY A 512 -18.56 -3.16 21.66
N ASP A 513 -18.65 -4.18 20.80
CA ASP A 513 -19.92 -4.77 20.34
C ASP A 513 -20.71 -5.46 21.48
N ASN A 514 -20.02 -5.74 22.59
CA ASN A 514 -20.58 -6.26 23.84
C ASN A 514 -21.20 -5.18 24.74
N LEU A 515 -21.15 -3.90 24.36
CA LEU A 515 -21.67 -2.77 25.13
C LEU A 515 -22.84 -2.09 24.40
N SER A 516 -23.92 -1.83 25.15
CA SER A 516 -25.01 -0.99 24.65
C SER A 516 -24.49 0.42 24.30
N VAL A 517 -25.22 1.14 23.46
CA VAL A 517 -24.85 2.52 23.06
C VAL A 517 -24.68 3.43 24.29
N GLY A 518 -25.58 3.30 25.28
CA GLY A 518 -25.49 4.03 26.55
C GLY A 518 -24.30 3.60 27.43
N GLN A 519 -23.92 2.31 27.42
CA GLN A 519 -22.73 1.84 28.14
C GLN A 519 -21.43 2.36 27.52
N ARG A 520 -21.36 2.45 26.18
CA ARG A 520 -20.22 3.07 25.48
C ARG A 520 -20.07 4.55 25.85
N GLN A 521 -21.17 5.30 25.96
CA GLN A 521 -21.16 6.68 26.45
C GLN A 521 -20.66 6.78 27.90
N LEU A 522 -21.09 5.87 28.80
CA LEU A 522 -20.59 5.83 30.18
C LEU A 522 -19.09 5.56 30.25
N VAL A 523 -18.54 4.71 29.38
CA VAL A 523 -17.09 4.47 29.28
C VAL A 523 -16.35 5.72 28.78
N CYS A 524 -16.89 6.45 27.81
CA CYS A 524 -16.33 7.72 27.36
C CYS A 524 -16.31 8.78 28.47
N ILE A 525 -17.40 8.87 29.25
CA ILE A 525 -17.48 9.74 30.43
C ILE A 525 -16.46 9.30 31.49
N GLY A 526 -16.31 7.99 31.73
CA GLY A 526 -15.30 7.44 32.63
C GLY A 526 -13.88 7.83 32.23
N ARG A 527 -13.54 7.75 30.92
CA ARG A 527 -12.25 8.21 30.38
C ARG A 527 -12.02 9.71 30.60
N ALA A 528 -13.05 10.53 30.38
CA ALA A 528 -12.97 11.97 30.62
C ALA A 528 -12.78 12.31 32.11
N LEU A 529 -13.43 11.57 33.02
CA LEU A 529 -13.28 11.73 34.47
C LEU A 529 -11.88 11.35 34.95
N LEU A 530 -11.29 10.29 34.41
CA LEU A 530 -9.95 9.80 34.74
C LEU A 530 -8.84 10.77 34.33
N LYS A 531 -8.97 11.45 33.18
CA LYS A 531 -7.95 12.40 32.67
C LYS A 531 -7.83 13.67 33.52
N ASN A 532 -8.78 13.94 34.41
CA ASN A 532 -8.81 15.12 35.31
C ASN A 532 -8.61 16.47 34.57
N SER A 533 -9.18 16.62 33.38
CA SER A 533 -9.11 17.86 32.59
C SER A 533 -9.99 18.97 33.17
N LYS A 534 -9.52 20.21 33.20
CA LYS A 534 -10.30 21.40 33.65
C LYS A 534 -11.34 21.89 32.64
N ILE A 535 -11.11 21.61 31.36
CA ILE A 535 -12.04 21.88 30.25
C ILE A 535 -12.56 20.54 29.75
N VAL A 536 -13.90 20.40 29.71
CA VAL A 536 -14.57 19.20 29.20
C VAL A 536 -15.54 19.61 28.10
N VAL A 537 -15.45 18.94 26.96
CA VAL A 537 -16.39 19.09 25.83
C VAL A 537 -17.23 17.81 25.76
N LEU A 538 -18.55 17.95 25.77
CA LEU A 538 -19.51 16.87 25.68
C LEU A 538 -20.32 17.07 24.40
N ASP A 539 -20.13 16.21 23.41
CA ASP A 539 -20.89 16.22 22.16
C ASP A 539 -21.86 15.03 22.14
N GLU A 540 -23.17 15.32 22.04
CA GLU A 540 -24.24 14.31 21.98
C GLU A 540 -24.17 13.23 23.09
N ALA A 541 -23.71 13.61 24.28
CA ALA A 541 -23.45 12.68 25.39
C ALA A 541 -24.70 11.91 25.89
N THR A 542 -25.90 12.38 25.52
CA THR A 542 -27.20 11.82 25.90
C THR A 542 -28.02 11.33 24.69
N ALA A 543 -27.42 11.29 23.49
CA ALA A 543 -28.09 10.83 22.28
C ALA A 543 -28.38 9.32 22.33
N ASN A 544 -29.59 8.92 21.93
CA ASN A 544 -30.06 7.53 21.92
C ASN A 544 -30.04 6.84 23.30
N VAL A 545 -30.19 7.61 24.37
CA VAL A 545 -30.24 7.11 25.75
C VAL A 545 -31.67 7.15 26.29
N ASP A 546 -32.06 6.13 27.07
CA ASP A 546 -33.31 6.12 27.80
C ASP A 546 -33.32 7.19 28.91
N THR A 547 -34.49 7.70 29.25
CA THR A 547 -34.63 8.79 30.24
C THR A 547 -34.05 8.45 31.61
N THR A 548 -34.06 7.17 32.01
CA THR A 548 -33.45 6.70 33.26
C THR A 548 -31.93 6.78 33.24
N THR A 549 -31.29 6.36 32.15
CA THR A 549 -29.83 6.46 31.99
C THR A 549 -29.37 7.91 31.79
N ASP A 550 -30.16 8.74 31.10
CA ASP A 550 -29.87 10.18 30.96
C ASP A 550 -29.86 10.90 32.33
N ALA A 551 -30.86 10.63 33.17
CA ALA A 551 -30.91 11.17 34.53
C ALA A 551 -29.69 10.76 35.37
N LEU A 552 -29.23 9.51 35.22
CA LEU A 552 -28.02 9.00 35.88
C LEU A 552 -26.75 9.68 35.36
N ILE A 553 -26.64 9.90 34.05
CA ILE A 553 -25.52 10.62 33.43
C ILE A 553 -25.46 12.06 33.95
N GLN A 554 -26.59 12.76 33.94
CA GLN A 554 -26.70 14.14 34.46
C GLN A 554 -26.35 14.23 35.95
N ALA A 555 -26.82 13.29 36.77
CA ALA A 555 -26.48 13.22 38.19
C ALA A 555 -24.97 12.98 38.40
N THR A 556 -24.38 12.08 37.63
CA THR A 556 -22.95 11.76 37.70
C THR A 556 -22.10 12.97 37.28
N ILE A 557 -22.47 13.65 36.20
CA ILE A 557 -21.82 14.87 35.73
C ILE A 557 -21.90 15.96 36.81
N ARG A 558 -23.06 16.18 37.44
CA ARG A 558 -23.22 17.16 38.51
C ARG A 558 -22.41 16.83 39.76
N GLN A 559 -22.33 15.55 40.14
CA GLN A 559 -21.65 15.11 41.36
C GLN A 559 -20.12 15.05 41.21
N LYS A 560 -19.62 14.63 40.04
CA LYS A 560 -18.19 14.39 39.81
C LYS A 560 -17.46 15.55 39.14
N LEU A 561 -18.18 16.51 38.57
CA LEU A 561 -17.63 17.72 37.93
C LEU A 561 -18.22 19.01 38.54
N PRO A 562 -18.15 19.24 39.87
CA PRO A 562 -18.74 20.42 40.50
C PRO A 562 -18.05 21.73 40.09
N ASP A 563 -16.71 21.73 39.99
CA ASP A 563 -15.87 22.92 39.68
C ASP A 563 -15.22 22.89 38.29
N ARG A 564 -15.63 21.97 37.40
CA ARG A 564 -15.03 21.84 36.07
C ARG A 564 -15.93 22.48 35.01
N ARG A 565 -15.33 23.18 34.03
CA ARG A 565 -16.10 23.75 32.93
C ARG A 565 -16.64 22.65 32.03
N GLN A 566 -17.90 22.82 31.66
CA GLN A 566 -18.63 21.95 30.76
C GLN A 566 -19.06 22.81 29.57
N LEU A 567 -18.49 22.51 28.41
CA LEU A 567 -19.15 22.81 27.14
C LEU A 567 -20.02 21.60 26.83
N THR A 568 -21.32 21.75 27.06
CA THR A 568 -22.30 20.72 26.73
C THR A 568 -22.96 21.14 25.42
N CYS A 569 -23.04 20.21 24.47
CA CYS A 569 -23.62 20.44 23.15
C CYS A 569 -24.90 19.63 22.99
#